data_AF-A0A536V3Z5-F1
#
_entry.id   AF-A0A536V3Z5-F1
#
_cell.length_a   1.000
_cell.length_b   1.000
_cell.length_c   1.000
_cell.angle_alpha   90.00
_cell.angle_beta   90.00
_cell.angle_gamma   90.00
#
_symmetry.space_group_name_H-M   'P 1'
#
loop_
_entity.id
_entity.type
_entity.pdbx_description
1 polymer ?
#
loop_
_entity_poly.entity_id
_entity_poly.type
_entity_poly.pdbx_seq_one_letter_code
_entity_poly.pdbx_strand_id
1 'polypeptide(L)' 'HPFGQATLHDEDLTVNFAQQTTPNDRVAVVATEPLTDDEAWTPFAAGELRVFVDGATAG' A
#
# COMPACT_ATOMS: atom_id res chain seq x y z
N HIS A 1 -2.39 -14.04 7.06
CA HIS A 1 -3.16 -13.32 6.02
C HIS A 1 -2.45 -11.99 5.79
N PRO A 2 -2.11 -11.62 4.54
CA PRO A 2 -0.87 -10.90 4.29
C PRO A 2 -0.93 -9.38 4.48
N PHE A 3 -2.07 -8.78 4.82
CA PHE A 3 -2.18 -7.35 5.09
C PHE A 3 -3.00 -7.08 6.34
N GLY A 4 -2.49 -6.16 7.17
CA GLY A 4 -3.13 -5.72 8.41
C GLY A 4 -4.16 -4.61 8.16
N GLN A 5 -4.49 -3.89 9.23
CA GLN A 5 -5.38 -2.75 9.20
C GLN A 5 -4.58 -1.48 8.88
N ALA A 6 -4.92 -0.77 7.80
CA ALA A 6 -4.31 0.53 7.50
C ALA A 6 -5.19 1.67 8.03
N THR A 7 -4.60 2.62 8.76
CA THR A 7 -5.33 3.73 9.39
C THR A 7 -4.81 5.06 8.85
N LEU A 8 -5.53 5.67 7.91
CA LEU A 8 -5.15 6.93 7.28
C LEU A 8 -4.95 8.05 8.31
N HIS A 9 -3.99 8.93 8.03
CA HIS A 9 -3.53 9.96 8.96
C HIS A 9 -4.38 11.26 8.94
N ASP A 10 -5.14 11.50 7.85
CA ASP A 10 -5.86 12.77 7.63
C ASP A 10 -7.36 12.71 7.95
N GLU A 11 -8.00 11.55 7.80
CA GLU A 11 -9.38 11.31 8.18
C GLU A 11 -9.43 9.93 8.85
N ASP A 12 -10.32 9.72 9.82
CA ASP A 12 -10.55 8.46 10.56
C ASP A 12 -11.01 7.28 9.67
N LEU A 13 -10.48 7.17 8.45
CA LEU A 13 -10.74 6.13 7.48
C LEU A 13 -9.76 4.98 7.74
N THR A 14 -10.31 3.93 8.34
CA THR A 14 -9.62 2.66 8.47
C THR A 14 -10.00 1.76 7.30
N VAL A 15 -9.04 1.35 6.49
CA VAL A 15 -9.26 0.37 5.42
C VAL A 15 -8.65 -0.97 5.83
N ASN A 16 -9.52 -1.97 6.01
CA ASN A 16 -9.10 -3.34 6.26
C ASN A 16 -8.98 -4.10 4.94
N PHE A 17 -7.79 -4.09 4.35
CA PHE A 17 -7.51 -4.81 3.10
C PHE A 17 -7.64 -6.32 3.24
N ALA A 18 -7.50 -6.88 4.46
CA ALA A 18 -7.67 -8.31 4.71
C ALA A 18 -9.08 -8.82 4.37
N GLN A 19 -10.10 -7.95 4.37
CA GLN A 19 -11.47 -8.32 3.98
C GLN A 19 -11.68 -8.34 2.45
N GLN A 20 -10.76 -7.77 1.68
CA GLN A 20 -10.88 -7.59 0.23
C GLN A 20 -9.89 -8.46 -0.56
N THR A 21 -9.06 -9.25 0.13
CA THR A 21 -8.00 -10.07 -0.47
C THR A 21 -8.04 -11.51 0.02
N THR A 22 -7.73 -12.44 -0.86
CA THR A 22 -7.39 -13.82 -0.53
C THR A 22 -5.90 -13.96 -0.23
N PRO A 23 -5.42 -15.07 0.36
CA PRO A 23 -4.00 -15.30 0.60
C PRO A 23 -3.11 -15.26 -0.65
N ASN A 24 -3.70 -15.42 -1.84
CA ASN A 24 -2.98 -15.43 -3.11
C ASN A 24 -2.93 -14.04 -3.76
N ASP A 25 -3.66 -13.05 -3.24
CA ASP A 25 -3.71 -11.72 -3.84
C ASP A 25 -2.52 -10.88 -3.38
N ARG A 26 -1.98 -10.11 -4.32
CA ARG A 26 -0.93 -9.12 -4.07
C ARG A 26 -1.47 -7.73 -4.39
N VAL A 27 -1.31 -6.80 -3.47
CA VAL A 27 -1.78 -5.41 -3.61
C VAL A 27 -0.59 -4.48 -3.46
N ALA A 28 -0.51 -3.47 -4.34
CA ALA A 28 0.40 -2.34 -4.19
C ALA A 28 -0.43 -1.12 -3.75
N VAL A 29 -0.02 -0.46 -2.67
CA VAL A 29 -0.63 0.78 -2.19
C VAL A 29 0.28 1.94 -2.53
N VAL A 30 -0.28 2.97 -3.18
CA VAL A 30 0.44 4.20 -3.53
C VAL A 30 -0.30 5.38 -2.91
N ALA A 31 0.41 6.19 -2.14
CA ALA A 31 -0.13 7.36 -1.45
C ALA A 31 0.87 8.51 -1.52
N THR A 32 0.40 9.74 -1.33
CA THR A 32 1.25 10.95 -1.28
C THR A 32 2.07 11.03 0.00
N GLU A 33 1.56 10.46 1.09
CA GLU A 33 2.20 10.35 2.40
C GLU A 33 1.92 8.96 3.00
N PRO A 34 2.76 8.47 3.93
CA PRO A 34 2.51 7.19 4.62
C PRO A 34 1.13 7.12 5.27
N LEU A 35 0.38 6.05 4.98
CA LEU A 35 -0.95 5.82 5.58
C LEU A 35 -0.89 5.04 6.88
N THR A 36 0.27 4.54 7.27
CA THR A 36 0.47 3.66 8.43
C THR A 36 1.86 3.91 8.99
N ASP A 37 1.99 3.83 10.31
CA ASP A 37 3.28 3.94 10.99
C ASP A 37 3.93 2.56 11.24
N ASP A 38 3.15 1.48 11.13
CA ASP A 38 3.58 0.11 11.43
C ASP A 38 4.11 -0.65 10.21
N GLU A 39 4.28 0.03 9.07
CA GLU A 39 4.78 -0.55 7.81
C GLU A 39 5.85 0.33 7.16
N ALA A 40 6.78 -0.29 6.42
CA ALA A 40 7.86 0.44 5.74
C ALA A 40 7.38 1.01 4.40
N TRP A 41 7.16 2.31 4.34
CA TRP A 41 6.84 3.04 3.11
C TRP A 41 8.10 3.34 2.29
N THR A 42 8.04 3.13 0.97
CA THR A 42 9.17 3.43 0.06
C THR A 42 8.86 4.69 -0.75
N PRO A 43 9.52 5.83 -0.48
CA PRO A 43 9.27 7.06 -1.21
C PRO A 43 9.71 6.97 -2.67
N PHE A 44 9.09 7.79 -3.51
CA PHE A 44 9.48 7.98 -4.90
C PHE A 44 10.39 9.21 -4.98
N ALA A 45 11.45 9.14 -5.78
CA ALA A 45 12.27 10.29 -6.09
C ALA A 45 11.50 11.26 -7.02
N ALA A 46 11.86 12.54 -6.99
CA ALA A 46 11.27 13.52 -7.89
C ALA A 46 11.53 13.14 -9.36
N GLY A 47 10.46 13.06 -10.15
CA GLY A 47 10.52 12.63 -11.56
C GLY A 47 10.65 11.12 -11.76
N GLU A 48 10.58 10.31 -10.70
CA GLU A 48 10.60 8.86 -10.80
C GLU A 48 9.26 8.31 -11.31
N LEU A 49 9.32 7.40 -12.27
CA LEU A 49 8.18 6.59 -12.71
C LEU A 49 8.42 5.15 -12.27
N ARG A 50 7.45 4.57 -11.56
CA ARG A 50 7.40 3.14 -11.28
C ARG A 50 6.21 2.52 -11.99
N VAL A 51 6.41 1.33 -12.53
CA VAL A 51 5.35 0.49 -13.12
C VAL A 51 5.08 -0.65 -12.15
N PHE A 52 3.81 -1.00 -12.00
CA PHE A 52 3.39 -2.15 -11.19
C PHE A 52 2.60 -3.11 -12.07
N VAL A 53 2.95 -4.39 -11.99
CA VAL A 53 2.25 -5.49 -12.67
C VAL A 53 1.96 -6.56 -11.63
N ASP A 54 0.71 -6.99 -11.55
CA ASP A 54 0.23 -7.99 -10.57
C ASP A 54 0.63 -7.65 -9.11
N GLY A 55 0.60 -6.36 -8.76
CA GLY A 55 0.94 -5.86 -7.42
C GLY A 55 2.43 -5.88 -7.09
N ALA A 56 3.33 -6.16 -8.05
CA ALA A 56 4.78 -6.09 -7.89
C ALA A 56 5.36 -4.92 -8.70
N THR A 57 6.47 -4.32 -8.24
CA THR A 57 7.24 -3.38 -9.07
C THR A 57 7.76 -4.11 -10.30
N ALA A 58 7.39 -3.63 -11.49
CA ALA A 58 7.96 -4.07 -12.74
C ALA A 58 9.24 -3.27 -13.00
N GLY A 59 10.36 -4.00 -13.12
CA GLY A 59 11.67 -3.49 -13.53
C GLY A 59 12.12 -4.17 -14.80
#